data_AF-A0A968LD91-F1
#
_entry.id   AF-A0A968LD91-F1
#
_cell.length_a   1.000
_cell.length_b   1.000
_cell.length_c   1.000
_cell.angle_alpha   90.00
_cell.angle_beta   90.00
_cell.angle_gamma   90.00
#
_symmetry.space_group_name_H-M   'P 1'
#
loop_
_entity.id
_entity.type
_entity.pdbx_description
1 polymer ?
#
loop_
_entity_poly.entity_id
_entity_poly.type
_entity_poly.pdbx_seq_one_letter_code
_entity_poly.pdbx_strand_id
1 'polypeptide(L)'
;EKLLGIFGAEDTYNDTTEEINFANGLDNYGQPGNENPPTVAQMLEAALGIVSQDPDGFLVVLEEEATDNFGNPNNGRGLVEAVLRADDAIGVAMDFINNVDPNTLLVTAADSDAGGVEVADRRGETVGSATVNPTLADRSDAVRNPYDGASGQNTEPFVAAPDLNGDVFTFGIGYVGTPDFAGSIVAKAHGLNADLLPSTVDNTFIYEMMYRTLFGDVLPTLIDGTPRW
;
A
#
# COMPACT_ATOMS: atom_id res chain seq x y z
N GLU A 1 12.57 17.65 -20.39
CA GLU A 1 12.12 18.83 -19.61
C GLU A 1 12.23 18.52 -18.11
N LYS A 2 11.96 19.45 -17.19
CA LYS A 2 11.96 19.18 -15.74
C LYS A 2 10.64 19.66 -15.13
N LEU A 3 10.03 18.84 -14.29
CA LEU A 3 8.77 19.13 -13.61
C LEU A 3 8.95 18.97 -12.09
N LEU A 4 8.33 19.86 -11.32
CA LEU A 4 8.18 19.74 -9.87
C LEU A 4 6.72 20.03 -9.53
N GLY A 5 6.03 19.03 -8.99
CA GLY A 5 4.67 19.16 -8.45
C GLY A 5 4.71 19.06 -6.93
N ILE A 6 4.13 20.03 -6.24
CA ILE A 6 3.96 20.03 -4.77
C ILE A 6 2.48 20.30 -4.51
N PHE A 7 1.80 19.32 -3.94
CA PHE A 7 0.33 19.32 -3.79
C PHE A 7 -0.14 19.34 -2.33
N GLY A 8 0.77 19.14 -1.37
CA GLY A 8 0.53 19.24 0.06
C GLY A 8 1.60 20.11 0.71
N ALA A 9 1.28 20.75 1.83
CA ALA A 9 2.28 21.42 2.67
C ALA A 9 3.09 20.41 3.50
N GLU A 10 2.41 19.35 3.91
CA GLU A 10 2.95 18.15 4.56
C GLU A 10 2.50 16.96 3.69
N ASP A 11 1.29 16.44 3.92
CA ASP A 11 0.72 15.35 3.13
C ASP A 11 -0.47 15.77 2.26
N THR A 12 -0.86 14.89 1.35
CA THR A 12 -2.10 15.03 0.56
C THR A 12 -3.31 14.32 1.20
N TYR A 13 -3.11 13.74 2.38
CA TYR A 13 -4.08 12.97 3.15
C TYR A 13 -4.08 13.37 4.63
N ASN A 14 -5.01 12.81 5.40
CA ASN A 14 -5.25 13.09 6.81
C ASN A 14 -4.98 11.83 7.65
N ASP A 15 -3.73 11.61 8.02
CA ASP A 15 -3.15 10.38 8.62
C ASP A 15 -3.48 10.13 10.10
N THR A 16 -4.72 10.38 10.51
CA THR A 16 -5.20 10.10 11.88
C THR A 16 -6.43 9.19 11.85
N THR A 17 -7.02 8.87 13.01
CA THR A 17 -8.19 7.97 13.07
C THR A 17 -9.39 8.58 12.35
N GLU A 18 -10.28 7.73 11.83
CA GLU A 18 -11.51 8.16 11.16
C GLU A 18 -12.33 9.10 12.05
N GLU A 19 -12.42 8.81 13.35
CA GLU A 19 -13.21 9.62 14.28
C GLU A 19 -12.67 11.05 14.40
N ILE A 20 -11.35 11.22 14.41
CA ILE A 20 -10.71 12.53 14.47
C ILE A 20 -10.93 13.27 13.14
N ASN A 21 -10.75 12.60 12.01
CA ASN A 21 -11.00 13.19 10.70
C ASN A 21 -12.45 13.65 10.55
N PHE A 22 -13.42 12.78 10.91
CA PHE A 22 -14.83 13.13 10.87
C PHE A 22 -15.19 14.29 11.81
N ALA A 23 -14.63 14.33 13.01
CA ALA A 23 -14.87 15.43 13.95
C ALA A 23 -14.37 16.79 13.41
N ASN A 24 -13.34 16.78 12.56
CA ASN A 24 -12.80 17.97 11.90
C ASN A 24 -13.43 18.24 10.53
N GLY A 25 -14.34 17.39 10.06
CA GLY A 25 -14.96 17.51 8.73
C GLY A 25 -13.98 17.25 7.59
N LEU A 26 -12.99 16.39 7.82
CA LEU A 26 -11.96 16.01 6.85
C LEU A 26 -12.28 14.64 6.23
N ASP A 27 -12.04 14.52 4.93
CA ASP A 27 -12.00 13.23 4.24
C ASP A 27 -10.61 12.59 4.39
N ASN A 28 -10.42 11.36 3.90
CA ASN A 28 -9.12 10.70 3.96
C ASN A 28 -8.05 11.48 3.18
N TYR A 29 -8.41 11.98 1.98
CA TYR A 29 -7.53 12.77 1.13
C TYR A 29 -8.06 14.18 0.94
N GLY A 30 -7.13 15.11 0.75
CA GLY A 30 -7.42 16.54 0.58
C GLY A 30 -7.40 17.32 1.88
N GLN A 31 -7.11 18.61 1.75
CA GLN A 31 -7.03 19.58 2.83
C GLN A 31 -7.84 20.83 2.45
N PRO A 32 -8.28 21.65 3.42
CA PRO A 32 -8.89 22.94 3.11
C PRO A 32 -8.00 23.79 2.18
N GLY A 33 -8.50 24.16 1.01
CA GLY A 33 -7.76 24.87 -0.03
C GLY A 33 -7.09 23.98 -1.09
N ASN A 34 -7.08 22.66 -0.90
CA ASN A 34 -6.79 21.65 -1.92
C ASN A 34 -7.55 20.36 -1.60
N GLU A 35 -8.86 20.38 -1.81
CA GLU A 35 -9.76 19.28 -1.41
C GLU A 35 -9.62 18.05 -2.32
N ASN A 36 -9.00 18.20 -3.50
CA ASN A 36 -8.83 17.12 -4.47
C ASN A 36 -7.40 17.12 -5.04
N PRO A 37 -6.39 16.77 -4.22
CA PRO A 37 -5.02 16.59 -4.72
C PRO A 37 -4.96 15.45 -5.74
N PRO A 38 -3.98 15.44 -6.66
CA PRO A 38 -3.83 14.35 -7.60
C PRO A 38 -3.54 13.03 -6.87
N THR A 39 -4.09 11.95 -7.38
CA THR A 39 -3.76 10.59 -6.92
C THR A 39 -2.36 10.19 -7.38
N VAL A 40 -1.74 9.20 -6.72
CA VAL A 40 -0.48 8.62 -7.19
C VAL A 40 -0.58 8.06 -8.61
N ALA A 41 -1.74 7.52 -9.01
CA ALA A 41 -1.98 7.05 -10.38
C ALA A 41 -1.92 8.20 -11.39
N GLN A 42 -2.56 9.34 -11.10
CA GLN A 42 -2.49 10.54 -11.94
C GLN A 42 -1.08 11.14 -11.98
N MET A 43 -0.37 11.13 -10.85
CA MET A 43 1.03 11.57 -10.80
C MET A 43 1.93 10.65 -11.64
N LEU A 44 1.71 9.33 -11.60
CA LEU A 44 2.43 8.38 -12.42
C LEU A 44 2.17 8.59 -13.90
N GLU A 45 0.91 8.75 -14.31
CA GLU A 45 0.54 9.00 -15.71
C GLU A 45 1.24 10.26 -16.24
N ALA A 46 1.23 11.36 -15.47
CA ALA A 46 1.92 12.58 -15.81
C ALA A 46 3.45 12.39 -15.88
N ALA A 47 4.04 11.67 -14.91
CA ALA A 47 5.47 11.40 -14.88
C ALA A 47 5.92 10.57 -16.09
N LEU A 48 5.21 9.48 -16.39
CA LEU A 48 5.48 8.61 -17.54
C LEU A 48 5.40 9.37 -18.86
N GLY A 49 4.46 10.31 -19.01
CA GLY A 49 4.37 11.17 -20.19
C GLY A 49 5.60 12.05 -20.43
N ILE A 50 6.44 12.26 -19.41
CA ILE A 50 7.67 13.07 -19.48
C ILE A 50 8.90 12.18 -19.54
N VAL A 51 9.07 11.27 -18.58
CA VAL A 51 10.32 10.50 -18.42
C VAL A 51 10.52 9.45 -19.50
N SER A 52 9.44 8.92 -20.08
CA SER A 52 9.52 7.95 -21.18
C SER A 52 10.06 8.54 -22.49
N GLN A 53 10.21 9.86 -22.57
CA GLN A 53 10.75 10.53 -23.75
C GLN A 53 12.29 10.48 -23.80
N ASP A 54 12.95 10.08 -22.72
CA ASP A 54 14.42 9.93 -22.69
C ASP A 54 14.83 8.62 -23.38
N PRO A 55 15.57 8.68 -24.52
CA PRO A 55 15.99 7.49 -25.24
C PRO A 55 17.01 6.64 -24.47
N ASP A 56 17.65 7.18 -23.44
CA ASP A 56 18.60 6.44 -22.59
C ASP A 56 17.89 5.62 -21.49
N GLY A 57 16.56 5.77 -21.35
CA GLY A 57 15.74 5.09 -20.35
C GLY A 57 15.41 5.96 -19.14
N PHE A 58 14.64 5.39 -18.21
CA PHE A 58 14.15 6.11 -17.04
C PHE A 58 14.03 5.22 -15.81
N LEU A 59 13.97 5.86 -14.64
CA LEU A 59 13.58 5.25 -13.38
C LEU A 59 12.45 6.08 -12.79
N VAL A 60 11.35 5.42 -12.43
CA VAL A 60 10.29 6.00 -11.60
C VAL A 60 10.28 5.26 -10.26
N VAL A 61 10.30 6.03 -9.19
CA VAL A 61 9.96 5.55 -7.84
C VAL A 61 8.64 6.20 -7.49
N LEU A 62 7.66 5.37 -7.17
CA LEU A 62 6.33 5.80 -6.75
C LEU A 62 6.01 5.14 -5.42
N GLU A 63 5.45 5.94 -4.52
CA GLU A 63 5.12 5.55 -3.17
C GLU A 63 3.71 6.08 -2.87
N GLU A 64 2.81 5.19 -2.45
CA GLU A 64 1.54 5.57 -1.84
C GLU A 64 1.71 5.46 -0.33
N GLU A 65 2.38 6.44 0.25
CA GLU A 65 2.81 6.46 1.65
C GLU A 65 1.63 6.39 2.63
N ALA A 66 0.43 6.79 2.21
CA ALA A 66 -0.76 6.70 3.05
C ALA A 66 -1.12 5.25 3.45
N THR A 67 -0.62 4.22 2.74
CA THR A 67 -0.79 2.83 3.19
C THR A 67 -0.12 2.58 4.54
N ASP A 68 0.99 3.26 4.82
CA ASP A 68 1.62 3.24 6.14
C ASP A 68 0.86 4.12 7.12
N ASN A 69 0.68 5.40 6.76
CA ASN A 69 0.24 6.39 7.73
C ASN A 69 -1.25 6.26 8.10
N PHE A 70 -2.06 5.53 7.33
CA PHE A 70 -3.38 5.10 7.79
C PHE A 70 -3.35 3.79 8.58
N GLY A 71 -2.40 2.89 8.31
CA GLY A 71 -2.23 1.65 9.07
C GLY A 71 -1.81 1.92 10.53
N ASN A 72 -0.82 2.78 10.72
CA ASN A 72 -0.23 3.10 12.02
C ASN A 72 -1.20 3.71 13.07
N PRO A 73 -2.16 4.60 12.73
CA PRO A 73 -3.19 5.08 13.64
C PRO A 73 -4.43 4.17 13.73
N ASN A 74 -4.44 3.01 13.08
CA ASN A 74 -5.62 2.14 12.91
C ASN A 74 -6.77 2.89 12.23
N ASN A 75 -6.54 3.35 11.00
CA ASN A 75 -7.57 3.93 10.15
C ASN A 75 -7.89 2.97 8.99
N GLY A 76 -8.82 2.06 9.21
CA GLY A 76 -9.23 1.05 8.25
C GLY A 76 -9.80 1.63 6.95
N ARG A 77 -10.60 2.70 7.04
CA ARG A 77 -11.20 3.34 5.85
C ARG A 77 -10.13 3.97 4.96
N GLY A 78 -9.20 4.71 5.55
CA GLY A 78 -8.07 5.35 4.88
C GLY A 78 -7.12 4.34 4.28
N LEU A 79 -6.78 3.28 5.05
CA LEU A 79 -5.93 2.20 4.59
C LEU A 79 -6.49 1.53 3.32
N VAL A 80 -7.78 1.18 3.31
CA VAL A 80 -8.42 0.58 2.12
C VAL A 80 -8.39 1.54 0.94
N GLU A 81 -8.65 2.83 1.15
CA GLU A 81 -8.56 3.82 0.06
C GLU A 81 -7.13 3.96 -0.48
N ALA A 82 -6.11 3.97 0.39
CA ALA A 82 -4.71 4.04 -0.01
C ALA A 82 -4.28 2.82 -0.82
N VAL A 83 -4.65 1.61 -0.39
CA VAL A 83 -4.37 0.37 -1.14
C VAL A 83 -5.04 0.40 -2.52
N LEU A 84 -6.27 0.91 -2.63
CA LEU A 84 -6.95 1.06 -3.92
C LEU A 84 -6.24 2.08 -4.83
N ARG A 85 -5.75 3.20 -4.29
CA ARG A 85 -4.98 4.19 -5.05
C ARG A 85 -3.62 3.64 -5.53
N ALA A 86 -2.97 2.81 -4.72
CA ALA A 86 -1.78 2.09 -5.12
C ALA A 86 -2.08 1.08 -6.24
N ASP A 87 -3.19 0.35 -6.15
CA ASP A 87 -3.65 -0.58 -7.21
C ASP A 87 -3.95 0.15 -8.53
N ASP A 88 -4.61 1.31 -8.48
CA ASP A 88 -4.83 2.16 -9.66
C ASP A 88 -3.49 2.58 -10.30
N ALA A 89 -2.48 2.93 -9.51
CA ALA A 89 -1.15 3.27 -10.04
C ALA A 89 -0.42 2.07 -10.64
N ILE A 90 -0.58 0.88 -10.05
CA ILE A 90 -0.10 -0.39 -10.65
C ILE A 90 -0.79 -0.61 -12.00
N GLY A 91 -2.08 -0.36 -12.09
CA GLY A 91 -2.84 -0.40 -13.34
C GLY A 91 -2.23 0.51 -14.42
N VAL A 92 -1.95 1.78 -14.08
CA VAL A 92 -1.27 2.73 -14.99
C VAL A 92 0.09 2.21 -15.44
N ALA A 93 0.91 1.67 -14.53
CA ALA A 93 2.22 1.10 -14.87
C ALA A 93 2.10 -0.11 -15.81
N MET A 94 1.17 -1.03 -15.52
CA MET A 94 0.91 -2.21 -16.35
C MET A 94 0.39 -1.82 -17.73
N ASP A 95 -0.49 -0.84 -17.82
CA ASP A 95 -1.00 -0.33 -19.10
C ASP A 95 0.10 0.32 -19.93
N PHE A 96 1.01 1.07 -19.31
CA PHE A 96 2.18 1.61 -19.97
C PHE A 96 3.08 0.49 -20.53
N ILE A 97 3.39 -0.53 -19.73
CA ILE A 97 4.21 -1.68 -20.16
C ILE A 97 3.55 -2.42 -21.33
N ASN A 98 2.25 -2.69 -21.22
CA ASN A 98 1.55 -3.53 -22.18
C ASN A 98 1.28 -2.81 -23.52
N ASN A 99 1.11 -1.49 -23.49
CA ASN A 99 0.62 -0.73 -24.65
C ASN A 99 1.60 0.32 -25.20
N VAL A 100 2.62 0.71 -24.44
CA VAL A 100 3.53 1.81 -24.80
C VAL A 100 4.97 1.31 -24.90
N ASP A 101 5.55 0.79 -23.83
CA ASP A 101 6.93 0.29 -23.82
C ASP A 101 7.08 -1.04 -23.04
N PRO A 102 7.07 -2.18 -23.75
CA PRO A 102 7.25 -3.49 -23.12
C PRO A 102 8.66 -3.75 -22.60
N ASN A 103 9.63 -2.85 -22.83
CA ASN A 103 10.98 -2.94 -22.26
C ASN A 103 11.09 -2.30 -20.87
N THR A 104 9.97 -2.19 -20.17
CA THR A 104 9.90 -1.64 -18.81
C THR A 104 9.68 -2.77 -17.79
N LEU A 105 10.43 -2.71 -16.68
CA LEU A 105 10.22 -3.53 -15.50
C LEU A 105 9.33 -2.77 -14.51
N LEU A 106 8.24 -3.38 -14.08
CA LEU A 106 7.53 -3.00 -12.86
C LEU A 106 7.92 -3.97 -11.75
N VAL A 107 8.33 -3.44 -10.60
CA VAL A 107 8.49 -4.19 -9.36
C VAL A 107 7.75 -3.45 -8.25
N THR A 108 6.95 -4.20 -7.49
CA THR A 108 6.29 -3.69 -6.28
C THR A 108 6.85 -4.42 -5.07
N ALA A 109 6.99 -3.68 -3.97
CA ALA A 109 7.36 -4.16 -2.65
C ALA A 109 6.79 -3.19 -1.61
N ALA A 110 6.85 -3.57 -0.35
CA ALA A 110 6.71 -2.63 0.77
C ALA A 110 8.04 -2.58 1.54
N ASP A 111 8.25 -1.49 2.26
CA ASP A 111 9.38 -1.29 3.15
C ASP A 111 9.13 -1.96 4.52
N SER A 112 7.88 -1.98 4.99
CA SER A 112 7.44 -2.62 6.23
C SER A 112 5.95 -3.06 6.21
N ASP A 113 5.43 -3.55 7.34
CA ASP A 113 4.00 -3.89 7.56
C ASP A 113 3.39 -2.94 8.59
N ALA A 114 2.68 -1.92 8.14
CA ALA A 114 2.11 -0.88 8.99
C ALA A 114 0.91 -1.37 9.79
N GLY A 115 1.00 -1.30 11.12
CA GLY A 115 -0.09 -1.67 12.04
C GLY A 115 -0.39 -3.17 12.18
N GLY A 116 0.24 -4.03 11.37
CA GLY A 116 0.05 -5.49 11.40
C GLY A 116 -1.40 -5.85 11.11
N VAL A 117 -1.83 -5.54 9.89
CA VAL A 117 -3.25 -5.55 9.49
C VAL A 117 -3.81 -6.97 9.44
N GLU A 118 -4.97 -7.18 10.04
CA GLU A 118 -5.70 -8.45 10.07
C GLU A 118 -7.12 -8.26 9.54
N VAL A 119 -7.53 -9.10 8.59
CA VAL A 119 -8.90 -9.08 8.04
C VAL A 119 -9.72 -10.20 8.67
N ALA A 120 -10.90 -9.86 9.20
CA ALA A 120 -11.81 -10.83 9.79
C ALA A 120 -13.18 -10.81 9.09
N ASP A 121 -13.74 -12.00 8.80
CA ASP A 121 -15.13 -12.15 8.37
C ASP A 121 -16.05 -11.66 9.50
N ARG A 122 -16.83 -10.61 9.22
CA ARG A 122 -17.70 -9.94 10.19
C ARG A 122 -19.08 -9.76 9.59
N ARG A 123 -20.05 -10.49 10.14
CA ARG A 123 -21.45 -10.51 9.70
C ARG A 123 -22.33 -10.04 10.84
N GLY A 124 -22.72 -8.77 10.82
CA GLY A 124 -23.53 -8.14 11.86
C GLY A 124 -23.79 -6.68 11.52
N GLU A 125 -24.56 -6.01 12.36
CA GLU A 125 -24.72 -4.55 12.30
C GLU A 125 -23.37 -3.85 12.49
N THR A 126 -22.48 -4.37 13.34
CA THR A 126 -21.13 -3.83 13.47
C THR A 126 -20.06 -4.91 13.47
N VAL A 127 -18.81 -4.51 13.19
CA VAL A 127 -17.64 -5.41 13.17
C VAL A 127 -17.18 -5.88 14.55
N GLY A 128 -17.57 -5.18 15.62
CA GLY A 128 -17.27 -5.57 16.99
C GLY A 128 -15.81 -5.31 17.40
N SER A 129 -15.29 -6.19 18.26
CA SER A 129 -13.91 -6.13 18.74
C SER A 129 -13.32 -7.53 18.80
N ALA A 130 -11.99 -7.64 18.70
CA ALA A 130 -11.24 -8.83 19.04
C ALA A 130 -11.11 -8.91 20.57
N THR A 131 -11.30 -10.11 21.12
CA THR A 131 -11.06 -10.40 22.53
C THR A 131 -9.70 -11.06 22.67
N VAL A 132 -8.75 -10.43 23.36
CA VAL A 132 -7.43 -11.02 23.61
C VAL A 132 -7.57 -12.19 24.60
N ASN A 133 -7.10 -13.36 24.18
CA ASN A 133 -6.88 -14.64 24.90
C ASN A 133 -7.80 -14.99 26.11
N PRO A 134 -8.72 -15.97 25.99
CA PRO A 134 -9.67 -16.32 27.04
C PRO A 134 -9.02 -17.21 28.11
N THR A 135 -8.56 -16.64 29.22
CA THR A 135 -8.10 -17.43 30.37
C THR A 135 -9.04 -17.37 31.58
N LEU A 136 -10.03 -16.47 31.62
CA LEU A 136 -10.91 -16.26 32.78
C LEU A 136 -12.40 -16.16 32.40
N ALA A 137 -13.27 -16.62 33.31
CA ALA A 137 -14.73 -16.66 33.12
C ALA A 137 -15.43 -15.31 33.38
N ASP A 138 -14.82 -14.43 34.20
CA ASP A 138 -15.19 -13.02 34.33
C ASP A 138 -14.34 -12.20 33.35
N ARG A 139 -14.97 -11.27 32.64
CA ARG A 139 -14.49 -10.63 31.41
C ARG A 139 -14.66 -9.11 31.42
N SER A 140 -14.85 -8.53 32.60
CA SER A 140 -15.06 -7.09 32.76
C SER A 140 -13.78 -6.26 32.62
N ASP A 141 -12.61 -6.90 32.69
CA ASP A 141 -11.27 -6.32 32.62
C ASP A 141 -10.52 -6.62 31.30
N ALA A 142 -11.13 -7.37 30.39
CA ALA A 142 -10.50 -7.73 29.12
C ALA A 142 -10.27 -6.49 28.24
N VAL A 143 -9.02 -6.29 27.80
CA VAL A 143 -8.67 -5.30 26.79
C VAL A 143 -9.42 -5.65 25.50
N ARG A 144 -10.16 -4.69 24.95
CA ARG A 144 -10.87 -4.85 23.68
C ARG A 144 -10.09 -4.14 22.61
N ASN A 145 -9.76 -4.86 21.55
CA ASN A 145 -9.21 -4.27 20.35
C ASN A 145 -10.35 -4.13 19.32
N PRO A 146 -10.89 -2.92 19.10
CA PRO A 146 -11.97 -2.74 18.14
C PRO A 146 -11.50 -3.12 16.74
N TYR A 147 -12.39 -3.72 15.95
CA TYR A 147 -12.20 -3.77 14.51
C TYR A 147 -12.71 -2.44 13.93
N ASP A 148 -12.10 -2.00 12.84
CA ASP A 148 -12.65 -0.98 11.98
C ASP A 148 -13.61 -1.58 10.97
N GLY A 149 -14.75 -0.91 10.85
CA GLY A 149 -15.70 -1.09 9.77
C GLY A 149 -15.55 0.03 8.74
N ALA A 150 -16.53 0.16 7.84
CA ALA A 150 -16.52 1.07 6.72
C ALA A 150 -16.35 2.56 7.08
N SER A 151 -16.56 2.92 8.35
CA SER A 151 -16.44 4.30 8.84
C SER A 151 -15.76 4.41 10.20
N GLY A 152 -14.81 3.51 10.52
CA GLY A 152 -14.05 3.54 11.78
C GLY A 152 -14.46 2.48 12.79
N GLN A 153 -14.15 2.70 14.06
CA GLN A 153 -14.16 1.66 15.09
C GLN A 153 -15.57 1.13 15.39
N ASN A 154 -15.71 -0.20 15.33
CA ASN A 154 -16.96 -0.91 15.62
C ASN A 154 -18.17 -0.33 14.86
N THR A 155 -17.94 0.06 13.60
CA THR A 155 -18.99 0.51 12.69
C THR A 155 -19.47 -0.64 11.79
N GLU A 156 -20.34 -0.34 10.83
CA GLU A 156 -20.85 -1.29 9.84
C GLU A 156 -19.70 -1.97 9.09
N PRO A 157 -19.77 -3.28 8.78
CA PRO A 157 -18.71 -3.96 8.04
C PRO A 157 -18.41 -3.32 6.69
N PHE A 158 -17.15 -3.44 6.25
CA PHE A 158 -16.81 -3.27 4.84
C PHE A 158 -17.55 -4.32 4.02
N VAL A 159 -17.89 -3.98 2.78
CA VAL A 159 -18.51 -4.89 1.82
C VAL A 159 -17.59 -4.98 0.60
N ALA A 160 -17.04 -6.16 0.35
CA ALA A 160 -16.19 -6.40 -0.80
C ALA A 160 -17.00 -6.34 -2.11
N ALA A 161 -16.32 -6.03 -3.21
CA ALA A 161 -16.87 -6.28 -4.54
C ALA A 161 -17.11 -7.80 -4.75
N PRO A 162 -18.02 -8.20 -5.66
CA PRO A 162 -18.24 -9.60 -5.97
C PRO A 162 -16.96 -10.28 -6.48
N ASP A 163 -16.67 -11.48 -6.01
CA ASP A 163 -15.58 -12.30 -6.52
C ASP A 163 -15.92 -12.89 -7.91
N LEU A 164 -15.03 -13.73 -8.46
CA LEU A 164 -15.25 -14.39 -9.77
C LEU A 164 -16.50 -15.30 -9.80
N ASN A 165 -16.98 -15.77 -8.64
CA ASN A 165 -18.20 -16.57 -8.52
C ASN A 165 -19.44 -15.71 -8.23
N GLY A 166 -19.26 -14.40 -8.02
CA GLY A 166 -20.31 -13.47 -7.64
C GLY A 166 -20.57 -13.39 -6.14
N ASP A 167 -19.72 -14.01 -5.31
CA ASP A 167 -19.84 -13.99 -3.85
C ASP A 167 -19.40 -12.63 -3.30
N VAL A 168 -20.16 -12.11 -2.33
CA VAL A 168 -19.89 -10.86 -1.64
C VAL A 168 -19.60 -11.16 -0.17
N PHE A 169 -18.49 -10.61 0.32
CA PHE A 169 -18.02 -10.83 1.69
C PHE A 169 -18.09 -9.53 2.50
N THR A 170 -18.46 -9.67 3.77
CA THR A 170 -18.39 -8.57 4.73
C THR A 170 -17.24 -8.80 5.70
N PHE A 171 -16.50 -7.74 6.01
CA PHE A 171 -15.32 -7.86 6.85
C PHE A 171 -15.10 -6.64 7.73
N GLY A 172 -14.27 -6.83 8.76
CA GLY A 172 -13.68 -5.76 9.54
C GLY A 172 -12.17 -5.88 9.54
N ILE A 173 -11.49 -4.77 9.81
CA ILE A 173 -10.02 -4.68 9.86
C ILE A 173 -9.60 -4.56 11.31
N GLY A 174 -8.67 -5.40 11.74
CA GLY A 174 -8.06 -5.33 13.06
C GLY A 174 -6.57 -5.06 12.92
N TYR A 175 -5.96 -4.58 13.99
CA TYR A 175 -4.55 -4.19 14.01
C TYR A 175 -3.84 -4.85 15.17
N VAL A 176 -2.58 -5.24 14.98
CA VAL A 176 -1.74 -5.79 16.05
C VAL A 176 -1.16 -4.67 16.92
N GLY A 177 -0.96 -3.47 16.37
CA GLY A 177 -0.46 -2.29 17.09
C GLY A 177 -0.32 -1.08 16.17
N THR A 178 0.45 -0.08 16.60
CA THR A 178 0.52 1.25 15.96
C THR A 178 1.87 1.68 15.35
N PRO A 179 2.95 0.86 15.37
CA PRO A 179 4.07 1.10 14.47
C PRO A 179 4.18 -0.02 13.43
N ASP A 180 5.27 0.02 12.68
CA ASP A 180 5.65 -1.01 11.73
C ASP A 180 5.94 -2.35 12.42
N PHE A 181 5.53 -3.41 11.75
CA PHE A 181 5.77 -4.77 12.15
C PHE A 181 6.82 -5.43 11.26
N ALA A 182 7.61 -6.31 11.88
CA ALA A 182 8.51 -7.19 11.16
C ALA A 182 7.72 -8.39 10.63
N GLY A 183 7.74 -8.60 9.32
CA GLY A 183 7.03 -9.68 8.66
C GLY A 183 7.59 -9.95 7.27
N SER A 184 7.15 -11.05 6.65
CA SER A 184 7.47 -11.30 5.25
C SER A 184 6.64 -10.37 4.37
N ILE A 185 7.30 -9.43 3.70
CA ILE A 185 6.67 -8.56 2.72
C ILE A 185 6.57 -9.27 1.37
N VAL A 186 5.47 -9.03 0.66
CA VAL A 186 5.25 -9.57 -0.68
C VAL A 186 5.85 -8.61 -1.71
N ALA A 187 6.77 -9.11 -2.51
CA ALA A 187 7.20 -8.45 -3.74
C ALA A 187 6.53 -9.09 -4.96
N LYS A 188 6.21 -8.28 -5.97
CA LYS A 188 5.71 -8.74 -7.29
C LYS A 188 6.48 -8.04 -8.39
N ALA A 189 6.55 -8.67 -9.55
CA ALA A 189 7.14 -8.05 -10.74
C ALA A 189 6.30 -8.36 -11.99
N HIS A 190 6.32 -7.43 -12.95
CA HIS A 190 5.68 -7.53 -14.25
C HIS A 190 6.55 -6.86 -15.33
N GLY A 191 6.44 -7.31 -16.57
CA GLY A 191 7.20 -6.76 -17.70
C GLY A 191 8.60 -7.34 -17.85
N LEU A 192 9.53 -6.53 -18.37
CA LEU A 192 10.90 -6.95 -18.70
C LEU A 192 11.62 -7.48 -17.46
N ASN A 193 12.28 -8.64 -17.57
CA ASN A 193 13.04 -9.29 -16.49
C ASN A 193 12.26 -9.60 -15.19
N ALA A 194 10.92 -9.59 -15.23
CA ALA A 194 10.11 -9.95 -14.06
C ALA A 194 10.35 -11.39 -13.57
N ASP A 195 10.82 -12.28 -14.46
CA ASP A 195 11.22 -13.65 -14.15
C ASP A 195 12.48 -13.76 -13.27
N LEU A 196 13.22 -12.66 -13.09
CA LEU A 196 14.37 -12.61 -12.19
C LEU A 196 13.96 -12.61 -10.71
N LEU A 197 12.73 -12.23 -10.37
CA LEU A 197 12.25 -12.19 -8.99
C LEU A 197 12.03 -13.63 -8.47
N PRO A 198 12.83 -14.13 -7.50
CA PRO A 198 12.65 -15.47 -6.97
C PRO A 198 11.46 -15.52 -5.99
N SER A 199 11.06 -16.74 -5.60
CA SER A 199 9.93 -16.95 -4.68
C SER A 199 10.16 -16.43 -3.26
N THR A 200 11.43 -16.28 -2.87
CA THR A 200 11.84 -15.72 -1.57
C THR A 200 13.14 -14.99 -1.81
N VAL A 201 13.25 -13.78 -1.26
CA VAL A 201 14.32 -12.87 -1.62
C VAL A 201 14.66 -11.94 -0.46
N ASP A 202 15.94 -11.59 -0.33
CA ASP A 202 16.37 -10.46 0.48
C ASP A 202 16.00 -9.14 -0.21
N ASN A 203 15.61 -8.12 0.55
CA ASN A 203 15.16 -6.84 -0.01
C ASN A 203 16.24 -6.16 -0.87
N THR A 204 17.53 -6.40 -0.59
CA THR A 204 18.64 -5.84 -1.37
C THR A 204 18.67 -6.35 -2.82
N PHE A 205 18.09 -7.52 -3.09
CA PHE A 205 18.00 -8.06 -4.45
C PHE A 205 17.08 -7.24 -5.36
N ILE A 206 16.08 -6.53 -4.80
CA ILE A 206 15.19 -5.65 -5.58
C ILE A 206 16.02 -4.58 -6.31
N TYR A 207 16.98 -3.98 -5.61
CA TYR A 207 17.93 -3.05 -6.21
C TYR A 207 18.80 -3.72 -7.28
N GLU A 208 19.30 -4.95 -7.03
CA GLU A 208 20.08 -5.67 -8.05
C GLU A 208 19.26 -5.91 -9.33
N MET A 209 17.98 -6.28 -9.19
CA MET A 209 17.08 -6.54 -10.31
C MET A 209 16.79 -5.27 -11.11
N MET A 210 16.51 -4.16 -10.42
CA MET A 210 16.33 -2.84 -11.05
C MET A 210 17.59 -2.42 -11.81
N TYR A 211 18.77 -2.54 -11.18
CA TYR A 211 20.05 -2.17 -11.79
C TYR A 211 20.33 -2.97 -13.06
N ARG A 212 20.15 -4.29 -13.00
CA ARG A 212 20.34 -5.18 -14.17
C ARG A 212 19.42 -4.83 -15.31
N THR A 213 18.19 -4.45 -15.01
CA THR A 213 17.22 -4.10 -16.05
C THR A 213 17.52 -2.75 -16.67
N LEU A 214 17.88 -1.76 -15.86
CA LEU A 214 18.15 -0.40 -16.34
C LEU A 214 19.46 -0.30 -17.13
N PHE A 215 20.50 -1.02 -16.72
CA PHE A 215 21.85 -0.88 -17.30
C PHE A 215 22.31 -2.08 -18.12
N GLY A 216 21.58 -3.20 -18.10
CA GLY A 216 22.00 -4.44 -18.77
C GLY A 216 23.26 -5.07 -18.17
N ASP A 217 23.64 -4.69 -16.95
CA ASP A 217 24.87 -5.14 -16.27
C ASP A 217 24.55 -5.67 -14.86
N VAL A 218 25.39 -6.56 -14.35
CA VAL A 218 25.30 -7.03 -12.97
C VAL A 218 26.15 -6.16 -12.07
N LEU A 219 25.66 -5.87 -10.85
CA LEU A 219 26.50 -5.15 -9.88
C LEU A 219 27.81 -5.91 -9.66
N PRO A 220 28.95 -5.20 -9.56
CA PRO A 220 30.20 -5.80 -9.14
C PRO A 220 29.95 -6.56 -7.83
N THR A 221 30.38 -7.81 -7.75
CA THR A 221 30.24 -8.62 -6.53
C THR A 221 30.74 -7.82 -5.32
N LEU A 222 29.83 -7.53 -4.38
CA LEU A 222 30.15 -6.98 -3.07
C LEU A 222 30.92 -8.05 -2.29
N ILE A 223 32.23 -8.11 -2.52
CA ILE A 223 33.22 -8.96 -1.83
C ILE A 223 32.96 -10.47 -2.00
N ASP A 224 33.95 -11.16 -2.58
CA ASP A 224 34.02 -12.62 -2.64
C ASP A 224 33.88 -13.22 -1.22
N GLY A 225 32.80 -13.99 -0.97
CA GLY A 225 32.58 -14.70 0.29
C GLY A 225 31.29 -14.42 1.07
N THR A 226 30.44 -13.49 0.64
CA THR A 226 29.11 -13.30 1.26
C THR A 226 28.09 -14.23 0.58
N PRO A 227 27.48 -15.20 1.28
CA PRO A 227 26.49 -16.08 0.68
C PRO A 227 25.28 -15.27 0.22
N ARG A 228 24.81 -15.53 -1.01
CA ARG A 228 23.46 -15.17 -1.44
C ARG A 228 22.54 -16.26 -0.91
N TRP A 229 21.74 -15.95 0.11
CA TRP A 229 20.76 -16.86 0.69
C TRP A 229 19.46 -16.85 -0.10
#